data_AF-A0A3A9CDS0-F1
#
_entry.id   AF-A0A3A9CDS0-F1
#
_cell.length_a   1.000
_cell.length_b   1.000
_cell.length_c   1.000
_cell.angle_alpha   90.00
_cell.angle_beta   90.00
_cell.angle_gamma   90.00
#
_symmetry.space_group_name_H-M   'P 1'
#
loop_
_entity.id
_entity.type
_entity.pdbx_description
1 polymer ?
#
loop_
_entity_poly.entity_id
_entity_poly.type
_entity_poly.pdbx_seq_one_letter_code
_entity_poly.pdbx_strand_id
1 'polypeptide(L)'
;MSLFRGSITVEAALILPMFLFAMLSILMVCESVRLSDNISVILHQNAKELAMYGYASKHIKAGSMGKAGSVAFSETYVRSEVQKGLKNKKQADSLICGGNHGIHYFKSEILKDDLINLTASYEVQLPYAFLGAGRFKIVDRARVRAWTGYDNSRTEHLGTDEALVFLTKDSEIYHKDRGCRHLNIKIMTVKRQELPAKRNKNGGKYYHCEFCMDEAGIVVYLTEYGDRYHESVTCSKLKRDVYSVPLSEAGKRRPCKTCGI
;
A
#
# COMPACT_ATOMS: atom_id res chain seq x y z
N MET A 1 -6.49 -60.69 40.33
CA MET A 1 -6.13 -59.75 39.24
C MET A 1 -5.06 -60.42 38.40
N SER A 2 -5.44 -61.18 37.38
CA SER A 2 -4.50 -61.92 36.53
C SER A 2 -3.68 -60.94 35.70
N LEU A 3 -2.40 -60.81 36.03
CA LEU A 3 -1.42 -60.10 35.21
C LEU A 3 -1.22 -60.90 33.91
N PHE A 4 -1.89 -60.49 32.83
CA PHE A 4 -1.62 -61.01 31.50
C PHE A 4 -0.20 -60.62 31.08
N ARG A 5 0.70 -61.62 31.00
CA ARG A 5 2.04 -61.46 30.44
C ARG A 5 1.91 -61.00 28.99
N GLY A 6 2.34 -59.77 28.70
CA GLY A 6 2.22 -59.13 27.38
C GLY A 6 1.35 -57.86 27.34
N SER A 7 0.63 -57.48 28.42
CA SER A 7 -0.18 -56.25 28.45
C SER A 7 0.64 -54.99 28.16
N ILE A 8 1.83 -54.89 28.76
CA ILE A 8 2.74 -53.74 28.61
C ILE A 8 3.22 -53.58 27.16
N THR A 9 3.49 -54.69 26.46
CA THR A 9 3.92 -54.65 25.06
C THR A 9 2.79 -54.28 24.11
N VAL A 10 1.55 -54.71 24.40
CA VAL A 10 0.36 -54.38 23.59
C VAL A 10 -0.02 -52.91 23.79
N GLU A 11 0.01 -52.42 25.03
CA GLU A 11 -0.21 -51.01 25.34
C GLU A 11 0.84 -50.12 24.64
N ALA A 12 2.14 -50.47 24.73
CA ALA A 12 3.20 -49.72 24.06
C ALA A 12 3.06 -49.73 22.53
N ALA A 13 2.65 -50.87 21.93
CA ALA A 13 2.45 -51.01 20.49
C ALA A 13 1.28 -50.15 19.96
N LEU A 14 0.31 -49.79 20.80
CA LEU A 14 -0.82 -48.90 20.45
C LEU A 14 -0.54 -47.42 20.75
N ILE A 15 0.13 -47.13 21.88
CA ILE A 15 0.41 -45.77 22.32
C ILE A 15 1.39 -45.08 21.36
N LEU A 16 2.43 -45.79 20.90
CA LEU A 16 3.45 -45.19 20.04
C LEU A 16 2.88 -44.70 18.69
N PRO A 17 2.12 -45.49 17.91
CA PRO A 17 1.48 -44.99 16.69
C PRO A 17 0.53 -43.83 16.93
N MET A 18 -0.28 -43.88 18.00
CA MET A 18 -1.21 -42.79 18.35
C MET A 18 -0.46 -41.48 18.63
N PHE A 19 0.64 -41.56 19.39
CA PHE A 19 1.51 -40.41 19.65
C PHE A 19 2.16 -39.88 18.37
N LEU A 20 2.67 -40.76 17.51
CA LEU A 20 3.26 -40.35 16.22
C LEU A 20 2.24 -39.68 15.31
N PHE A 21 1.02 -40.22 15.19
CA PHE A 21 -0.04 -39.57 14.43
C PHE A 21 -0.40 -38.20 15.01
N ALA A 22 -0.49 -38.06 16.33
CA ALA A 22 -0.74 -36.76 16.96
C ALA A 22 0.37 -35.74 16.63
N MET A 23 1.64 -36.15 16.72
CA MET A 23 2.78 -35.30 16.34
C MET A 23 2.76 -34.92 14.86
N LEU A 24 2.47 -35.87 13.97
CA LEU A 24 2.32 -35.60 12.53
C LEU A 24 1.15 -34.64 12.26
N SER A 25 0.01 -34.79 12.93
CA SER A 25 -1.11 -33.86 12.81
C SER A 25 -0.71 -32.43 13.21
N ILE A 26 0.03 -32.26 14.31
CA ILE A 26 0.53 -30.95 14.73
C ILE A 26 1.47 -30.36 13.67
N LEU A 27 2.40 -31.15 13.14
CA LEU A 27 3.30 -30.70 12.07
C LEU A 27 2.53 -30.26 10.82
N MET A 28 1.48 -31.00 10.42
CA MET A 28 0.65 -30.63 9.26
C MET A 28 -0.14 -29.34 9.49
N VAL A 29 -0.58 -29.07 10.73
CA VAL A 29 -1.20 -27.77 11.08
C VAL A 29 -0.17 -26.64 10.95
N CYS A 30 1.05 -26.84 11.45
CA CYS A 30 2.14 -25.86 11.28
C CYS A 30 2.44 -25.58 9.81
N GLU A 31 2.46 -26.62 8.96
CA GLU A 31 2.63 -26.47 7.51
C GLU A 31 1.48 -25.69 6.86
N SER A 32 0.25 -25.92 7.33
CA SER A 32 -0.94 -25.18 6.88
C SER A 32 -0.86 -23.69 7.24
N VAL A 33 -0.37 -23.36 8.44
CA VAL A 33 -0.13 -21.98 8.87
C VAL A 33 0.96 -21.33 8.02
N ARG A 34 2.08 -22.03 7.77
CA ARG A 34 3.17 -21.50 6.91
C ARG A 34 2.68 -21.22 5.48
N LEU A 35 1.79 -22.06 4.94
CA LEU A 35 1.17 -21.84 3.65
C LEU A 35 0.29 -20.57 3.66
N SER A 36 -0.56 -20.42 4.67
CA SER A 36 -1.42 -19.23 4.86
C SER A 36 -0.58 -17.95 5.03
N ASP A 37 0.49 -17.98 5.83
CA ASP A 37 1.41 -16.86 5.99
C ASP A 37 2.04 -16.46 4.66
N ASN A 38 2.51 -17.42 3.86
CA ASN A 38 3.08 -17.14 2.54
C ASN A 38 2.06 -16.49 1.60
N ILE A 39 0.84 -17.00 1.54
CA ILE A 39 -0.24 -16.43 0.72
C ILE A 39 -0.58 -15.02 1.21
N SER A 40 -0.75 -14.85 2.52
CA SER A 40 -1.04 -13.55 3.15
C SER A 40 0.02 -12.51 2.86
N VAL A 41 1.31 -12.86 2.92
CA VAL A 41 2.41 -11.95 2.56
C VAL A 41 2.32 -11.52 1.09
N ILE A 42 2.06 -12.45 0.17
CA ILE A 42 1.90 -12.15 -1.26
C ILE A 42 0.71 -11.20 -1.47
N LEU A 43 -0.44 -11.48 -0.86
CA LEU A 43 -1.63 -10.63 -0.95
C LEU A 43 -1.35 -9.22 -0.40
N HIS A 44 -0.68 -9.10 0.74
CA HIS A 44 -0.35 -7.80 1.33
C HIS A 44 0.63 -7.00 0.48
N GLN A 45 1.64 -7.65 -0.09
CA GLN A 45 2.61 -6.96 -0.94
C GLN A 45 1.94 -6.43 -2.21
N ASN A 46 1.13 -7.26 -2.87
CA ASN A 46 0.38 -6.86 -4.06
C ASN A 46 -0.67 -5.79 -3.76
N ALA A 47 -1.37 -5.88 -2.63
CA ALA A 47 -2.33 -4.86 -2.21
C ALA A 47 -1.65 -3.50 -1.97
N LYS A 48 -0.44 -3.50 -1.37
CA LYS A 48 0.37 -2.27 -1.19
C LYS A 48 0.85 -1.72 -2.52
N GLU A 49 1.34 -2.57 -3.43
CA GLU A 49 1.77 -2.16 -4.76
C GLU A 49 0.62 -1.53 -5.56
N LEU A 50 -0.54 -2.19 -5.58
CA LEU A 50 -1.76 -1.64 -6.15
C LEU A 50 -2.20 -0.34 -5.48
N ALA A 51 -1.99 -0.20 -4.16
CA ALA A 51 -2.33 1.03 -3.44
C ALA A 51 -1.43 2.19 -3.87
N MET A 52 -0.14 1.95 -4.10
CA MET A 52 0.82 2.94 -4.59
C MET A 52 0.51 3.38 -6.03
N TYR A 53 0.16 2.42 -6.91
CA TYR A 53 -0.19 2.71 -8.31
C TYR A 53 -1.70 2.95 -8.53
N GLY A 54 -2.48 3.06 -7.45
CA GLY A 54 -3.93 3.22 -7.47
C GLY A 54 -4.38 4.46 -8.23
N TYR A 55 -3.62 5.56 -8.15
CA TYR A 55 -3.89 6.80 -8.88
C TYR A 55 -3.84 6.62 -10.41
N ALA A 56 -2.79 5.97 -10.94
CA ALA A 56 -2.64 5.75 -12.37
C ALA A 56 -3.70 4.79 -12.94
N SER A 57 -4.13 3.81 -12.13
CA SER A 57 -5.12 2.81 -12.56
C SER A 57 -6.58 3.27 -12.42
N LYS A 58 -6.88 4.26 -11.56
CA LYS A 58 -8.22 4.89 -11.45
C LYS A 58 -8.66 5.52 -12.78
N HIS A 59 -7.74 6.15 -13.51
CA HIS A 59 -8.00 6.74 -14.82
C HIS A 59 -8.13 5.72 -15.96
N ILE A 60 -7.51 4.55 -15.85
CA ILE A 60 -7.53 3.51 -16.89
C ILE A 60 -8.74 2.57 -16.72
N LYS A 61 -9.15 2.28 -15.47
CA LYS A 61 -10.18 1.28 -15.17
C LYS A 61 -11.60 1.82 -15.10
N ALA A 62 -11.80 3.08 -14.74
CA ALA A 62 -13.15 3.66 -14.62
C ALA A 62 -13.87 3.86 -15.97
N GLY A 63 -13.14 3.90 -17.09
CA GLY A 63 -13.71 4.20 -18.41
C GLY A 63 -14.01 3.01 -19.34
N SER A 64 -13.53 1.80 -19.06
CA SER A 64 -13.43 0.75 -20.10
C SER A 64 -13.92 -0.66 -19.72
N MET A 65 -14.31 -0.93 -18.46
CA MET A 65 -14.63 -2.30 -18.03
C MET A 65 -15.88 -2.37 -17.14
N GLY A 66 -16.92 -3.08 -17.59
CA GLY A 66 -18.13 -3.32 -16.80
C GLY A 66 -17.87 -4.17 -15.55
N LYS A 67 -18.83 -4.21 -14.62
CA LYS A 67 -18.73 -4.88 -13.30
C LYS A 67 -18.25 -6.34 -13.37
N ALA A 68 -18.71 -7.10 -14.37
CA ALA A 68 -18.27 -8.48 -14.59
C ALA A 68 -16.80 -8.56 -15.05
N GLY A 69 -16.36 -7.63 -15.90
CA GLY A 69 -14.97 -7.53 -16.34
C GLY A 69 -14.03 -7.12 -15.21
N SER A 70 -14.44 -6.19 -14.34
CA SER A 70 -13.61 -5.75 -13.20
C SER A 70 -13.40 -6.86 -12.16
N VAL A 71 -14.40 -7.72 -11.95
CA VAL A 71 -14.31 -8.89 -11.06
C VAL A 71 -13.43 -9.99 -11.67
N ALA A 72 -13.62 -10.29 -12.95
CA ALA A 72 -12.77 -11.25 -13.65
C ALA A 72 -11.31 -10.79 -13.71
N PHE A 73 -11.09 -9.48 -13.88
CA PHE A 73 -9.75 -8.88 -13.83
C PHE A 73 -9.11 -9.01 -12.44
N SER A 74 -9.84 -8.68 -11.37
CA SER A 74 -9.29 -8.79 -10.02
C SER A 74 -8.97 -10.24 -9.66
N GLU A 75 -9.83 -11.18 -10.03
CA GLU A 75 -9.60 -12.61 -9.82
C GLU A 75 -8.36 -13.11 -10.59
N THR A 76 -8.27 -12.82 -11.89
CA THR A 76 -7.16 -13.28 -12.74
C THR A 76 -5.83 -12.65 -12.34
N TYR A 77 -5.83 -11.37 -11.98
CA TYR A 77 -4.66 -10.66 -11.48
C TYR A 77 -4.13 -11.31 -10.20
N VAL A 78 -4.99 -11.45 -9.18
CA VAL A 78 -4.59 -12.02 -7.87
C VAL A 78 -4.12 -13.47 -8.04
N ARG A 79 -4.82 -14.26 -8.87
CA ARG A 79 -4.39 -15.63 -9.19
C ARG A 79 -2.99 -15.66 -9.76
N SER A 80 -2.69 -14.80 -10.73
CA SER A 80 -1.37 -14.76 -11.36
C SER A 80 -0.27 -14.40 -10.37
N GLU A 81 -0.53 -13.47 -9.45
CA GLU A 81 0.46 -13.02 -8.48
C GLU A 81 0.70 -14.05 -7.36
N VAL A 82 -0.35 -14.71 -6.89
CA VAL A 82 -0.20 -15.82 -5.93
C VAL A 82 0.55 -16.99 -6.56
N GLN A 83 0.23 -17.36 -7.82
CA GLN A 83 0.94 -18.42 -8.52
C GLN A 83 2.42 -18.11 -8.81
N LYS A 84 2.78 -16.83 -9.00
CA LYS A 84 4.18 -16.39 -9.15
C LYS A 84 4.90 -16.34 -7.80
N GLY A 85 4.27 -15.81 -6.77
CA GLY A 85 4.87 -15.57 -5.45
C GLY A 85 5.00 -16.81 -4.56
N LEU A 86 4.23 -17.87 -4.84
CA LEU A 86 4.30 -19.13 -4.09
C LEU A 86 5.67 -19.80 -4.28
N LYS A 87 6.51 -19.72 -3.24
CA LYS A 87 7.86 -20.28 -3.21
C LYS A 87 7.89 -21.80 -3.34
N ASN A 88 6.94 -22.50 -2.71
CA ASN A 88 6.92 -23.96 -2.64
C ASN A 88 5.62 -24.53 -3.21
N LYS A 89 5.53 -24.55 -4.55
CA LYS A 89 4.32 -25.00 -5.26
C LYS A 89 3.93 -26.45 -4.94
N LYS A 90 4.93 -27.32 -4.74
CA LYS A 90 4.71 -28.74 -4.40
C LYS A 90 4.03 -28.90 -3.03
N GLN A 91 4.40 -28.08 -2.06
CA GLN A 91 3.79 -28.06 -0.72
C GLN A 91 2.35 -27.54 -0.77
N ALA A 92 2.09 -26.49 -1.56
CA ALA A 92 0.72 -26.02 -1.79
C ALA A 92 -0.12 -27.09 -2.51
N ASP A 93 0.45 -27.77 -3.51
CA ASP A 93 -0.24 -28.82 -4.27
C ASP A 93 -0.59 -30.05 -3.42
N SER A 94 0.20 -30.35 -2.38
CA SER A 94 -0.05 -31.49 -1.50
C SER A 94 -1.03 -31.20 -0.36
N LEU A 95 -1.09 -29.94 0.12
CA LEU A 95 -1.95 -29.53 1.23
C LEU A 95 -3.34 -29.10 0.78
N ILE A 96 -3.43 -28.40 -0.35
CA ILE A 96 -4.67 -27.80 -0.83
C ILE A 96 -5.48 -28.83 -1.63
N CYS A 97 -6.78 -28.94 -1.34
CA CYS A 97 -7.71 -29.71 -2.16
C CYS A 97 -7.72 -29.17 -3.60
N GLY A 98 -7.26 -29.97 -4.58
CA GLY A 98 -7.12 -29.53 -5.97
C GLY A 98 -5.84 -28.71 -6.24
N GLY A 99 -4.91 -28.70 -5.29
CA GLY A 99 -3.64 -28.00 -5.34
C GLY A 99 -3.79 -26.50 -5.59
N ASN A 100 -2.85 -25.91 -6.33
CA ASN A 100 -2.87 -24.48 -6.65
C ASN A 100 -4.12 -24.01 -7.41
N HIS A 101 -4.83 -24.92 -8.11
CA HIS A 101 -6.08 -24.61 -8.80
C HIS A 101 -7.30 -24.60 -7.87
N GLY A 102 -7.18 -25.17 -6.67
CA GLY A 102 -8.22 -25.14 -5.63
C GLY A 102 -8.31 -23.82 -4.87
N ILE A 103 -7.45 -22.84 -5.19
CA ILE A 103 -7.51 -21.51 -4.60
C ILE A 103 -8.45 -20.61 -5.40
N HIS A 104 -9.47 -20.10 -4.73
CA HIS A 104 -10.48 -19.24 -5.30
C HIS A 104 -10.27 -17.77 -4.89
N TYR A 105 -10.40 -16.84 -5.85
CA TYR A 105 -10.13 -15.40 -5.63
C TYR A 105 -11.32 -14.49 -5.95
N PHE A 106 -12.50 -15.04 -6.22
CA PHE A 106 -13.70 -14.31 -6.70
C PHE A 106 -14.21 -13.20 -5.75
N LYS A 107 -13.78 -13.18 -4.48
CA LYS A 107 -14.10 -12.11 -3.51
C LYS A 107 -13.13 -10.92 -3.57
N SER A 108 -12.18 -10.95 -4.50
CA SER A 108 -11.20 -9.87 -4.67
C SER A 108 -11.83 -8.70 -5.42
N GLU A 109 -11.66 -7.49 -4.88
CA GLU A 109 -12.16 -6.24 -5.44
C GLU A 109 -11.02 -5.22 -5.43
N ILE A 110 -10.72 -4.61 -6.58
CA ILE A 110 -9.65 -3.62 -6.71
C ILE A 110 -10.28 -2.25 -6.94
N LEU A 111 -9.96 -1.27 -6.08
CA LEU A 111 -10.41 0.12 -6.13
C LEU A 111 -11.93 0.35 -5.97
N LYS A 112 -12.64 -0.58 -5.33
CA LYS A 112 -14.03 -0.34 -4.92
C LYS A 112 -14.01 0.57 -3.70
N ASP A 113 -14.63 1.75 -3.79
CA ASP A 113 -14.63 2.77 -2.72
C ASP A 113 -13.21 3.14 -2.26
N ASP A 114 -12.27 3.21 -3.21
CA ASP A 114 -10.83 3.43 -2.98
C ASP A 114 -10.17 2.35 -2.10
N LEU A 115 -10.82 1.19 -1.94
CA LEU A 115 -10.28 0.03 -1.24
C LEU A 115 -9.80 -1.02 -2.24
N ILE A 116 -8.66 -1.61 -1.91
CA ILE A 116 -8.12 -2.79 -2.53
C ILE A 116 -8.32 -3.93 -1.54
N ASN A 117 -9.14 -4.90 -1.93
CA ASN A 117 -9.48 -6.07 -1.16
C ASN A 117 -9.06 -7.31 -1.96
N LEU A 118 -7.97 -7.97 -1.58
CA LEU A 118 -7.52 -9.20 -2.21
C LEU A 118 -7.85 -10.37 -1.28
N THR A 119 -8.43 -11.45 -1.81
CA THR A 119 -8.86 -12.59 -1.01
C THR A 119 -8.48 -13.89 -1.71
N ALA A 120 -7.91 -14.83 -0.96
CA ALA A 120 -7.68 -16.21 -1.37
C ALA A 120 -8.49 -17.14 -0.46
N SER A 121 -9.28 -18.04 -1.03
CA SER A 121 -10.10 -19.00 -0.29
C SER A 121 -9.82 -20.40 -0.79
N TYR A 122 -9.46 -21.31 0.10
CA TYR A 122 -9.09 -22.69 -0.25
C TYR A 122 -9.38 -23.64 0.91
N GLU A 123 -9.38 -24.94 0.60
CA GLU A 123 -9.59 -26.00 1.57
C GLU A 123 -8.31 -26.81 1.71
N VAL A 124 -7.87 -27.02 2.94
CA VAL A 124 -6.69 -27.84 3.26
C VAL A 124 -7.16 -29.22 3.68
N GLN A 125 -6.47 -30.25 3.18
CA GLN A 125 -6.68 -31.63 3.58
C GLN A 125 -5.54 -32.10 4.49
N LEU A 126 -5.89 -32.53 5.70
CA LEU A 126 -4.98 -33.22 6.59
C LEU A 126 -4.96 -34.71 6.22
N PRO A 127 -3.79 -35.29 5.88
CA PRO A 127 -3.70 -36.70 5.49
C PRO A 127 -4.02 -37.67 6.63
N TYR A 128 -3.86 -37.25 7.88
CA TYR A 128 -4.12 -38.07 9.07
C TYR A 128 -5.26 -37.45 9.90
N ALA A 129 -6.49 -37.81 9.55
CA ALA A 129 -7.71 -37.33 10.20
C ALA A 129 -8.04 -38.12 11.49
N PHE A 130 -7.07 -38.31 12.37
CA PHE A 130 -7.25 -39.12 13.60
C PHE A 130 -8.37 -38.58 14.52
N LEU A 131 -8.70 -37.28 14.41
CA LEU A 131 -9.72 -36.58 15.20
C LEU A 131 -11.00 -36.23 14.41
N GLY A 132 -11.24 -36.88 13.26
CA GLY A 132 -12.51 -36.74 12.51
C GLY A 132 -12.67 -35.46 11.66
N ALA A 133 -11.77 -34.47 11.78
CA ALA A 133 -11.74 -33.28 10.93
C ALA A 133 -10.58 -33.36 9.91
N GLY A 134 -10.78 -34.09 8.81
CA GLY A 134 -9.77 -34.28 7.78
C GLY A 134 -9.60 -33.09 6.82
N ARG A 135 -10.51 -32.12 6.83
CA ARG A 135 -10.47 -30.95 5.95
C ARG A 135 -11.00 -29.71 6.66
N PHE A 136 -10.43 -28.56 6.35
CA PHE A 136 -10.90 -27.28 6.85
C PHE A 136 -10.60 -26.15 5.85
N LYS A 137 -11.42 -25.10 5.89
CA LYS A 137 -11.32 -23.96 4.98
C LYS A 137 -10.45 -22.86 5.58
N ILE A 138 -9.58 -22.29 4.76
CA ILE A 138 -8.75 -21.12 5.08
C ILE A 138 -9.13 -19.97 4.15
N VAL A 139 -9.18 -18.77 4.70
CA VAL A 139 -9.42 -17.53 3.95
C VAL A 139 -8.37 -16.51 4.35
N ASP A 140 -7.44 -16.23 3.43
CA ASP A 140 -6.48 -15.15 3.57
C ASP A 140 -7.01 -13.89 2.90
N ARG A 141 -6.85 -12.74 3.56
CA ARG A 141 -7.37 -11.46 3.09
C ARG A 141 -6.43 -10.31 3.36
N ALA A 142 -6.08 -9.56 2.32
CA ALA A 142 -5.42 -8.27 2.45
C ALA A 142 -6.37 -7.14 2.05
N ARG A 143 -6.59 -6.19 2.96
CA ARG A 143 -7.42 -5.00 2.72
C ARG A 143 -6.58 -3.75 2.96
N VAL A 144 -6.41 -2.95 1.92
CA VAL A 144 -5.62 -1.71 1.93
C VAL A 144 -6.40 -0.60 1.24
N ARG A 145 -6.29 0.64 1.71
CA ARG A 145 -6.84 1.81 1.02
C ARG A 145 -5.82 2.30 -0.01
N ALA A 146 -6.27 2.55 -1.23
CA ALA A 146 -5.41 3.08 -2.28
C ALA A 146 -4.90 4.49 -1.91
N TRP A 147 -3.65 4.79 -2.26
CA TRP A 147 -3.09 6.13 -2.14
C TRP A 147 -3.53 6.95 -3.34
N THR A 148 -4.80 7.34 -3.36
CA THR A 148 -5.39 8.16 -4.42
C THR A 148 -5.18 9.66 -4.22
N GLY A 149 -4.52 10.05 -3.11
CA GLY A 149 -4.46 11.44 -2.69
C GLY A 149 -5.85 11.95 -2.27
N TYR A 150 -5.92 13.18 -1.76
CA TYR A 150 -7.21 13.85 -1.63
C TYR A 150 -7.68 14.19 -3.05
N ASP A 151 -8.53 13.33 -3.59
CA ASP A 151 -9.12 13.52 -4.90
C ASP A 151 -10.27 14.53 -4.78
N ASN A 152 -9.97 15.82 -4.94
CA ASN A 152 -10.98 16.87 -5.01
C ASN A 152 -11.92 16.69 -6.23
N SER A 153 -11.76 15.65 -7.05
CA SER A 153 -12.67 15.32 -8.15
C SER A 153 -13.73 14.28 -7.79
N ARG A 154 -13.66 13.64 -6.61
CA ARG A 154 -14.74 12.77 -6.09
C ARG A 154 -15.58 13.52 -5.07
N THR A 155 -16.68 14.07 -5.56
CA THR A 155 -17.87 14.42 -4.78
C THR A 155 -18.49 13.17 -4.16
N GLU A 156 -17.90 12.64 -3.09
CA GLU A 156 -18.66 11.85 -2.12
C GLU A 156 -19.61 12.80 -1.38
N HIS A 157 -20.90 12.49 -1.46
CA HIS A 157 -22.02 13.25 -0.91
C HIS A 157 -21.91 13.45 0.61
N LEU A 158 -21.24 14.53 1.02
CA LEU A 158 -21.43 15.18 2.31
C LEU A 158 -21.71 16.66 2.01
N GLY A 159 -22.90 17.10 2.41
CA GLY A 159 -23.53 18.34 1.97
C GLY A 159 -22.64 19.58 2.03
N THR A 160 -22.44 20.13 0.82
CA THR A 160 -22.14 21.49 0.35
C THR A 160 -21.15 21.32 -0.79
N ASP A 161 -21.64 21.50 -2.02
CA ASP A 161 -20.92 21.32 -3.30
C ASP A 161 -19.90 22.45 -3.52
N GLU A 162 -19.13 22.79 -2.48
CA GLU A 162 -18.18 23.88 -2.49
C GLU A 162 -16.79 23.36 -2.88
N ALA A 163 -16.25 23.90 -3.97
CA ALA A 163 -14.92 23.55 -4.45
C ALA A 163 -13.86 23.84 -3.37
N LEU A 164 -13.03 22.85 -3.05
CA LEU A 164 -11.89 23.02 -2.16
C LEU A 164 -10.73 23.72 -2.89
N VAL A 165 -10.13 24.70 -2.24
CA VAL A 165 -8.93 25.42 -2.70
C VAL A 165 -7.77 25.25 -1.73
N PHE A 166 -6.56 25.34 -2.26
CA PHE A 166 -5.31 25.20 -1.52
C PHE A 166 -4.71 26.57 -1.19
N LEU A 167 -4.30 26.72 0.05
CA LEU A 167 -3.71 27.93 0.62
C LEU A 167 -2.39 27.59 1.32
N THR A 168 -1.52 28.60 1.39
CA THR A 168 -0.37 28.56 2.30
C THR A 168 -0.58 29.57 3.42
N LYS A 169 0.10 29.36 4.54
CA LYS A 169 0.11 30.33 5.64
C LYS A 169 0.52 31.71 5.07
N ASP A 170 -0.31 32.72 5.32
CA ASP A 170 -0.17 34.11 4.88
C ASP A 170 -0.25 34.40 3.36
N SER A 171 -0.75 33.48 2.52
CA SER A 171 -0.95 33.81 1.10
C SER A 171 -2.20 34.65 0.84
N GLU A 172 -2.04 35.70 0.03
CA GLU A 172 -3.16 36.41 -0.60
C GLU A 172 -3.75 35.65 -1.79
N ILE A 173 -3.15 34.53 -2.17
CA ILE A 173 -3.48 33.76 -3.37
C ILE A 173 -3.99 32.39 -2.96
N TYR A 174 -5.10 31.97 -3.58
CA TYR A 174 -5.58 30.59 -3.53
C TYR A 174 -5.31 29.85 -4.83
N HIS A 175 -5.19 28.53 -4.72
CA HIS A 175 -4.88 27.64 -5.83
C HIS A 175 -5.97 26.57 -5.94
N LYS A 176 -6.45 26.28 -7.16
CA LYS A 176 -7.37 25.14 -7.36
C LYS A 176 -6.63 23.82 -7.53
N ASP A 177 -5.34 23.88 -7.92
CA ASP A 177 -4.48 22.72 -8.14
C ASP A 177 -3.37 22.63 -7.07
N ARG A 178 -3.33 21.52 -6.33
CA ARG A 178 -2.26 21.22 -5.35
C ARG A 178 -0.89 21.06 -6.02
N GLY A 179 -0.88 20.60 -7.27
CA GLY A 179 0.30 20.44 -8.11
C GLY A 179 0.85 21.75 -8.68
N CYS A 180 0.19 22.88 -8.43
CA CYS A 180 0.63 24.16 -8.96
C CYS A 180 2.09 24.44 -8.60
N ARG A 181 2.92 24.79 -9.60
CA ARG A 181 4.35 25.11 -9.42
C ARG A 181 4.65 26.18 -8.37
N HIS A 182 3.66 27.03 -8.07
CA HIS A 182 3.76 28.08 -7.07
C HIS A 182 3.57 27.55 -5.63
N LEU A 183 2.86 26.42 -5.48
CA LEU A 183 2.74 25.67 -4.22
C LEU A 183 3.85 24.62 -4.11
N ASN A 184 3.98 23.77 -5.13
CA ASN A 184 4.91 22.66 -5.19
C ASN A 184 6.24 23.09 -5.83
N ILE A 185 7.05 23.79 -5.05
CA ILE A 185 8.38 24.24 -5.50
C ILE A 185 9.36 23.09 -5.51
N LYS A 186 10.07 22.96 -6.63
CA LYS A 186 11.15 22.00 -6.79
C LYS A 186 12.40 22.49 -6.06
N ILE A 187 12.79 21.76 -5.02
CA ILE A 187 13.99 22.00 -4.23
C ILE A 187 15.15 21.25 -4.88
N MET A 188 16.26 21.94 -5.10
CA MET A 188 17.50 21.39 -5.63
C MET A 188 18.58 21.44 -4.57
N THR A 189 19.32 20.34 -4.43
CA THR A 189 20.50 20.27 -3.57
C THR A 189 21.75 20.56 -4.40
N VAL A 190 22.58 21.50 -3.94
CA VAL A 190 23.79 21.94 -4.65
C VAL A 190 24.94 22.01 -3.66
N LYS A 191 26.16 21.65 -4.11
CA LYS A 191 27.36 21.83 -3.28
C LYS A 191 27.66 23.31 -3.12
N ARG A 192 28.03 23.76 -1.93
CA ARG A 192 28.31 25.17 -1.63
C ARG A 192 29.36 25.79 -2.58
N GLN A 193 30.34 24.99 -3.00
CA GLN A 193 31.40 25.39 -3.94
C GLN A 193 30.88 25.71 -5.35
N GLU A 194 29.76 25.11 -5.77
CA GLU A 194 29.16 25.32 -7.09
C GLU A 194 28.20 26.53 -7.11
N LEU A 195 27.79 27.01 -5.94
CA LEU A 195 26.83 28.10 -5.78
C LEU A 195 27.26 29.40 -6.52
N PRO A 196 28.54 29.84 -6.50
CA PRO A 196 28.95 31.07 -7.19
C PRO A 196 28.74 31.03 -8.71
N ALA A 197 28.77 29.83 -9.31
CA ALA A 197 28.55 29.62 -10.74
C ALA A 197 27.06 29.45 -11.09
N LYS A 198 26.19 29.17 -10.11
CA LYS A 198 24.76 28.98 -10.34
C LYS A 198 24.00 30.30 -10.47
N ARG A 199 22.99 30.30 -11.34
CA ARG A 199 22.01 31.38 -11.50
C ARG A 199 20.61 30.80 -11.45
N ASN A 200 19.63 31.59 -11.02
CA ASN A 200 18.23 31.21 -11.13
C ASN A 200 17.73 31.35 -12.57
N LYS A 201 16.52 30.86 -12.87
CA LYS A 201 15.92 30.96 -14.22
C LYS A 201 15.71 32.39 -14.70
N ASN A 202 15.79 33.37 -13.81
CA ASN A 202 15.68 34.79 -14.13
C ASN A 202 17.07 35.44 -14.32
N GLY A 203 18.16 34.67 -14.27
CA GLY A 203 19.54 35.16 -14.43
C GLY A 203 20.17 35.76 -13.16
N GLY A 204 19.45 35.78 -12.04
CA GLY A 204 19.92 36.31 -10.76
C GLY A 204 20.86 35.36 -10.00
N LYS A 205 21.66 35.94 -9.09
CA LYS A 205 22.48 35.20 -8.12
C LYS A 205 21.63 34.71 -6.95
N TYR A 206 22.13 33.71 -6.22
CA TYR A 206 21.52 33.24 -4.98
C TYR A 206 22.21 33.87 -3.77
N TYR A 207 21.42 34.46 -2.87
CA TYR A 207 21.85 35.09 -1.63
C TYR A 207 21.54 34.18 -0.43
N HIS A 208 22.23 34.39 0.69
CA HIS A 208 21.99 33.58 1.90
C HIS A 208 20.58 33.88 2.46
N CYS A 209 19.93 32.86 3.01
CA CYS A 209 18.63 33.01 3.66
C CYS A 209 18.81 33.46 5.12
N GLU A 210 18.23 34.61 5.44
CA GLU A 210 18.29 35.23 6.77
C GLU A 210 17.60 34.40 7.89
N PHE A 211 16.83 33.37 7.54
CA PHE A 211 15.97 32.64 8.49
C PHE A 211 16.49 31.25 8.86
N CYS A 212 17.45 30.70 8.13
CA CYS A 212 18.04 29.39 8.42
C CYS A 212 19.55 29.48 8.57
N MET A 213 19.99 30.41 9.42
CA MET A 213 21.40 30.53 9.80
C MET A 213 21.76 29.35 10.70
N ASP A 214 22.36 28.32 10.12
CA ASP A 214 23.00 27.23 10.85
C ASP A 214 24.47 27.09 10.39
N GLU A 215 25.20 26.17 11.02
CA GLU A 215 26.60 25.88 10.65
C GLU A 215 26.76 25.61 9.14
N ALA A 216 27.87 26.08 8.58
CA ALA A 216 28.14 26.05 7.15
C ALA A 216 28.24 24.62 6.59
N GLY A 217 27.09 24.07 6.17
CA GLY A 217 27.00 22.77 5.53
C GLY A 217 27.72 22.72 4.17
N ILE A 218 28.15 21.52 3.78
CA ILE A 218 28.78 21.24 2.48
C ILE A 218 27.77 21.43 1.32
N VAL A 219 26.48 21.23 1.60
CA VAL A 219 25.38 21.34 0.66
C VAL A 219 24.41 22.44 1.07
N VAL A 220 23.80 23.07 0.07
CA VAL A 220 22.75 24.08 0.22
C VAL A 220 21.56 23.73 -0.66
N TYR A 221 20.39 24.23 -0.26
CA TYR A 221 19.13 24.00 -0.94
C TYR A 221 18.65 25.29 -1.61
N LEU A 222 18.24 25.20 -2.86
CA LEU A 222 17.73 26.34 -3.62
C LEU A 222 16.55 25.91 -4.50
N THR A 223 15.82 26.87 -5.06
CA THR A 223 14.72 26.62 -6.00
C THR A 223 15.02 27.26 -7.34
N GLU A 224 14.46 26.73 -8.43
CA GLU A 224 14.77 27.19 -9.79
C GLU A 224 14.49 28.69 -10.04
N TYR A 225 13.49 29.26 -9.34
CA TYR A 225 13.06 30.65 -9.50
C TYR A 225 13.36 31.52 -8.28
N GLY A 226 13.81 30.94 -7.16
CA GLY A 226 14.18 31.69 -5.99
C GLY A 226 15.48 32.47 -6.19
N ASP A 227 15.73 33.44 -5.31
CA ASP A 227 16.95 34.24 -5.25
C ASP A 227 17.76 33.96 -3.98
N ARG A 228 17.31 33.01 -3.16
CA ARG A 228 17.97 32.64 -1.91
C ARG A 228 18.33 31.15 -1.86
N TYR A 229 19.42 30.85 -1.18
CA TYR A 229 19.81 29.49 -0.80
C TYR A 229 19.61 29.29 0.70
N HIS A 230 19.34 28.05 1.08
CA HIS A 230 19.00 27.63 2.43
C HIS A 230 19.96 26.54 2.89
N GLU A 231 20.30 26.53 4.18
CA GLU A 231 21.18 25.51 4.77
C GLU A 231 20.38 24.32 5.34
N SER A 232 19.07 24.51 5.56
CA SER A 232 18.16 23.45 5.99
C SER A 232 16.99 23.27 5.02
N VAL A 233 16.67 22.02 4.68
CA VAL A 233 15.50 21.66 3.88
C VAL A 233 14.17 21.96 4.60
N THR A 234 14.20 22.03 5.93
CA THR A 234 13.03 22.32 6.77
C THR A 234 12.86 23.81 7.06
N CYS A 235 13.70 24.68 6.47
CA CYS A 235 13.57 26.14 6.60
C CYS A 235 12.14 26.60 6.27
N SER A 236 11.53 27.39 7.14
CA SER A 236 10.16 27.89 6.97
C SER A 236 9.97 28.81 5.75
N LYS A 237 11.06 29.38 5.22
CA LYS A 237 11.06 30.15 3.97
C LYS A 237 11.25 29.28 2.72
N LEU A 238 11.65 28.02 2.89
CA LEU A 238 11.80 27.04 1.81
C LEU A 238 10.61 26.07 1.77
N LYS A 239 10.19 25.54 2.92
CA LYS A 239 9.04 24.66 3.05
C LYS A 239 7.75 25.49 3.09
N ARG A 240 6.74 25.08 2.32
CA ARG A 240 5.37 25.62 2.38
C ARG A 240 4.45 24.61 3.04
N ASP A 241 3.80 25.02 4.12
CA ASP A 241 2.69 24.24 4.67
C ASP A 241 1.41 24.59 3.89
N VAL A 242 0.92 23.61 3.13
CA VAL A 242 -0.25 23.74 2.25
C VAL A 242 -1.45 23.04 2.88
N TYR A 243 -2.50 23.80 3.17
CA TYR A 243 -3.77 23.29 3.67
C TYR A 243 -4.91 23.60 2.68
N SER A 244 -6.01 22.87 2.80
CA SER A 244 -7.20 23.01 1.95
C SER A 244 -8.36 23.59 2.74
N VAL A 245 -9.09 24.52 2.14
CA VAL A 245 -10.33 25.11 2.69
C VAL A 245 -11.40 25.17 1.59
N PRO A 246 -12.70 25.21 1.94
CA PRO A 246 -13.75 25.56 0.99
C PRO A 246 -13.50 26.93 0.32
N LEU A 247 -13.90 27.09 -0.94
CA LEU A 247 -13.73 28.35 -1.67
C LEU A 247 -14.42 29.53 -0.96
N SER A 248 -15.54 29.29 -0.28
CA SER A 248 -16.24 30.29 0.53
C SER A 248 -15.35 30.85 1.65
N GLU A 249 -14.49 30.02 2.24
CA GLU A 249 -13.52 30.38 3.28
C GLU A 249 -12.24 31.02 2.73
N ALA A 250 -12.03 31.00 1.40
CA ALA A 250 -10.89 31.68 0.78
C ALA A 250 -10.95 33.20 0.98
N GLY A 251 -12.14 33.76 1.25
CA GLY A 251 -12.35 35.16 1.58
C GLY A 251 -11.99 36.10 0.42
N LYS A 252 -11.24 37.17 0.71
CA LYS A 252 -10.80 38.18 -0.28
C LYS A 252 -9.53 37.79 -1.06
N ARG A 253 -9.09 36.53 -0.97
CA ARG A 253 -7.87 36.06 -1.64
C ARG A 253 -8.09 35.93 -3.13
N ARG A 254 -7.06 36.24 -3.91
CA ARG A 254 -7.10 36.23 -5.37
C ARG A 254 -6.81 34.83 -5.92
N PRO A 255 -7.41 34.42 -7.05
CA PRO A 255 -7.03 33.19 -7.72
C PRO A 255 -5.59 33.26 -8.23
N CYS A 256 -4.89 32.14 -8.18
CA CYS A 256 -3.60 32.00 -8.83
C CYS A 256 -3.72 32.22 -10.35
N LYS A 257 -2.83 33.02 -10.93
CA LYS A 257 -2.84 33.28 -12.39
C LYS A 257 -2.66 32.02 -13.25
N THR A 258 -2.08 30.95 -12.70
CA THR A 258 -1.78 29.72 -13.44
C THR A 258 -2.84 28.62 -13.22
N CYS A 259 -3.34 28.47 -12.00
CA CYS A 259 -4.27 27.37 -11.64
C CYS A 259 -5.59 27.86 -11.02
N GLY A 260 -5.82 29.17 -11.00
CA GLY A 260 -7.04 29.77 -10.48
C GLY A 260 -8.06 30.13 -11.56
N ILE A 261 -7.70 29.93 -12.84
CA ILE A 261 -8.61 29.96 -14.00
C ILE A 261 -9.55 28.76 -13.88
#